data_AF-A0A529ZI84-F1
#
_entry.id   AF-A0A529ZI84-F1
#
_cell.length_a   1.000
_cell.length_b   1.000
_cell.length_c   1.000
_cell.angle_alpha   90.00
_cell.angle_beta   90.00
_cell.angle_gamma   90.00
#
_symmetry.space_group_name_H-M   'P 1'
#
loop_
_entity.id
_entity.type
_entity.pdbx_description
1 polymer ?
#
loop_
_entity_poly.entity_id
_entity_poly.type
_entity_poly.pdbx_seq_one_letter_code
_entity_poly.pdbx_strand_id
1 'polypeptide(L)'
;AYSWPYLVPAFAGLAFGYCQRVIRWAVMLSSAGEAVNPSRCAAPFLGSITLNNVLPLRAGDIVRATVFPAAIGVPRTTAISSILLERLLDLLTLAFCLAVGATILGGVKLPAWLVDGTVLLVVVGGLILLAV
;
A
#
# COMPACT_ATOMS: atom_id res chain seq x y z
N ALA A 1 29.82 -10.69 15.23
CA ALA A 1 29.57 -9.54 16.13
C ALA A 1 28.40 -8.75 15.57
N TYR A 2 27.34 -8.53 16.34
CA TYR A 2 26.19 -7.72 15.89
C TYR A 2 26.59 -6.25 15.93
N SER A 3 26.64 -5.61 14.77
CA SER A 3 27.00 -4.21 14.62
C SER A 3 25.77 -3.33 14.83
N TRP A 4 25.54 -2.98 16.10
CA TRP A 4 24.57 -1.99 16.57
C TRP A 4 24.44 -0.72 15.72
N PRO A 5 25.49 -0.15 15.08
CA PRO A 5 25.32 1.00 14.19
C PRO A 5 24.36 0.77 13.01
N TYR A 6 24.11 -0.47 12.58
CA TYR A 6 23.13 -0.76 11.52
C TYR A 6 21.67 -0.60 11.96
N LEU A 7 21.40 -0.50 13.27
CA LEU A 7 20.05 -0.24 13.76
C LEU A 7 19.56 1.16 13.40
N VAL A 8 20.45 2.16 13.45
CA VAL A 8 20.10 3.55 13.14
C VAL A 8 19.56 3.70 11.71
N PRO A 9 20.26 3.25 10.64
CA PRO A 9 19.73 3.32 9.28
C PRO A 9 18.51 2.43 9.08
N ALA A 10 18.40 1.30 9.79
CA ALA A 10 17.22 0.44 9.73
C ALA A 10 15.97 1.14 10.27
N PHE A 11 16.05 1.75 11.46
CA PHE A 11 14.95 2.51 12.05
C PHE A 11 14.63 3.76 11.23
N ALA A 12 15.65 4.45 10.71
CA ALA A 12 15.44 5.59 9.83
C ALA A 12 14.71 5.19 8.54
N GLY A 13 15.12 4.09 7.89
CA GLY A 13 14.45 3.57 6.70
C GLY A 13 13.02 3.11 6.98
N LEU A 14 12.78 2.50 8.14
CA LEU A 14 11.44 2.07 8.56
C LEU A 14 10.53 3.27 8.85
N ALA A 15 11.01 4.27 9.58
CA ALA A 15 10.27 5.51 9.83
C ALA A 15 9.98 6.25 8.51
N PHE A 16 10.98 6.36 7.63
CA PHE A 16 10.81 6.95 6.31
C PHE A 16 9.75 6.21 5.48
N GLY A 17 9.80 4.87 5.44
CA GLY A 17 8.81 4.05 4.76
C GLY A 17 7.39 4.26 5.29
N TYR A 18 7.22 4.40 6.61
CA TYR A 18 5.90 4.71 7.18
C TYR A 18 5.43 6.13 6.84
N CYS A 19 6.32 7.13 6.89
CA CYS A 19 5.98 8.50 6.49
C CYS A 19 5.48 8.55 5.04
N GLN A 20 6.16 7.87 4.11
CA GLN A 20 5.75 7.79 2.72
C GLN A 20 4.35 7.18 2.57
N ARG A 21 4.03 6.12 3.32
CA ARG A 21 2.70 5.48 3.28
C ARG A 21 1.61 6.38 3.84
N VAL A 22 1.88 7.10 4.92
CA VAL A 22 0.93 8.06 5.51
C VAL A 22 0.65 9.20 4.55
N ILE A 23 1.70 9.77 3.94
CA ILE A 23 1.58 10.85 2.95
C ILE A 23 0.79 10.34 1.75
N ARG A 24 1.13 9.18 1.20
CA ARG A 24 0.41 8.59 0.06
C ARG A 24 -1.08 8.43 0.36
N TRP A 25 -1.43 7.94 1.55
CA TRP A 25 -2.82 7.79 1.92
C TRP A 25 -3.54 9.13 2.04
N ALA A 26 -2.90 10.15 2.63
CA ALA A 26 -3.46 11.49 2.69
C ALA A 26 -3.67 12.10 1.28
N VAL A 27 -2.75 11.85 0.35
CA VAL A 27 -2.87 12.27 -1.05
C VAL A 27 -4.04 11.55 -1.74
N MET A 28 -4.20 10.24 -1.54
CA MET A 28 -5.33 9.47 -2.10
C MET A 28 -6.69 9.96 -1.58
N LEU A 29 -6.78 10.29 -0.29
CA LEU A 29 -7.98 10.89 0.30
C LEU A 29 -8.25 12.29 -0.27
N SER A 30 -7.19 13.09 -0.44
CA SER A 30 -7.28 14.43 -1.03
C SER A 30 -7.73 14.42 -2.49
N SER A 31 -7.25 13.47 -3.29
CA SER A 31 -7.71 13.29 -4.67
C SER A 31 -9.18 12.86 -4.76
N ALA A 32 -9.74 12.28 -3.70
CA ALA A 32 -11.14 11.89 -3.62
C ALA A 32 -12.06 13.02 -3.12
N GLY A 33 -11.54 14.26 -3.00
CA GLY A 33 -12.31 15.44 -2.60
C GLY A 33 -12.25 15.79 -1.11
N GLU A 34 -11.50 15.03 -0.31
CA GLU A 34 -11.41 15.24 1.15
C GLU A 34 -10.12 15.97 1.53
N ALA A 35 -10.22 17.20 2.05
CA ALA A 35 -9.04 17.96 2.47
C ALA A 35 -8.44 17.41 3.78
N VAL A 36 -7.61 16.36 3.69
CA VAL A 36 -7.04 15.68 4.87
C VAL A 36 -5.57 16.01 5.05
N ASN A 37 -5.20 16.48 6.24
CA ASN A 37 -3.79 16.70 6.60
C ASN A 37 -3.09 15.37 6.91
N PRO A 38 -1.89 15.08 6.35
CA PRO A 38 -1.14 13.84 6.60
C PRO A 38 -0.90 13.55 8.09
N SER A 39 -0.78 14.59 8.92
CA SER A 39 -0.57 14.44 10.37
C SER A 39 -1.77 13.79 11.06
N ARG A 40 -3.00 14.05 10.57
CA ARG A 40 -4.22 13.41 11.09
C ARG A 40 -4.37 11.96 10.61
N CYS A 41 -3.74 11.61 9.49
CA CYS A 41 -3.70 10.24 8.96
C CYS A 41 -2.69 9.33 9.69
N ALA A 42 -1.66 9.91 10.31
CA ALA A 42 -0.59 9.14 10.95
C ALA A 42 -1.11 8.22 12.07
N ALA A 43 -1.92 8.75 12.98
CA ALA A 43 -2.43 7.97 14.12
C ALA A 43 -3.36 6.81 13.69
N PRO A 44 -4.38 7.00 12.82
CA PRO A 44 -5.15 5.91 12.24
C PRO A 44 -4.31 4.86 11.52
N PHE A 45 -3.31 5.29 10.76
CA PHE A 45 -2.49 4.38 9.97
C PHE A 45 -1.60 3.51 10.86
N LEU A 46 -0.95 4.11 11.87
CA LEU A 46 -0.16 3.38 12.85
C LEU A 46 -1.05 2.46 13.70
N GLY A 47 -2.26 2.90 14.07
CA GLY A 47 -3.25 2.08 14.76
C GLY A 47 -3.68 0.85 13.95
N SER A 48 -3.82 0.99 12.63
CA SER A 48 -4.07 -0.13 11.71
C SER A 48 -2.95 -1.17 11.76
N ILE A 49 -1.69 -0.70 11.79
CA ILE A 49 -0.52 -1.57 11.83
C ILE A 49 -0.42 -2.29 13.17
N THR A 50 -0.64 -1.60 14.29
CA THR A 50 -0.62 -2.25 15.62
C THR A 50 -1.71 -3.30 15.71
N LEU A 51 -2.92 -2.99 15.22
CA LEU A 51 -4.02 -3.96 15.12
C LEU A 51 -3.66 -5.15 14.24
N ASN A 52 -3.00 -4.95 13.10
CA ASN A 52 -2.56 -6.05 12.23
C ASN A 52 -1.51 -6.97 12.87
N ASN A 53 -0.80 -6.53 13.90
CA ASN A 53 0.13 -7.38 14.65
C ASN A 53 -0.56 -8.21 15.74
N VAL A 54 -1.76 -7.81 16.16
CA VAL A 54 -2.53 -8.51 17.21
C VAL A 54 -3.66 -9.35 16.60
N LEU A 55 -4.32 -8.82 15.58
CA LEU A 55 -5.46 -9.45 14.93
C LEU A 55 -5.01 -10.35 13.78
N PRO A 56 -5.61 -11.55 13.66
CA PRO A 56 -5.41 -12.39 12.50
C PRO A 56 -5.97 -11.74 11.22
N LEU A 57 -5.53 -12.22 10.05
CA LEU A 57 -6.06 -11.85 8.73
C LEU A 57 -5.93 -10.36 8.35
N ARG A 58 -5.02 -9.60 8.98
CA ARG A 58 -4.84 -8.16 8.72
C ARG A 58 -6.14 -7.34 8.91
N ALA A 59 -6.94 -7.72 9.91
CA ALA A 59 -8.20 -7.04 10.22
C ALA A 59 -8.04 -5.57 10.65
N GLY A 60 -6.83 -5.14 11.03
CA GLY A 60 -6.52 -3.73 11.30
C GLY A 60 -6.76 -2.82 10.09
N ASP A 61 -6.52 -3.32 8.87
CA ASP A 61 -6.80 -2.56 7.64
C ASP A 61 -8.30 -2.32 7.44
N ILE A 62 -9.14 -3.26 7.88
CA ILE A 62 -10.60 -3.10 7.88
C ILE A 62 -11.01 -1.99 8.85
N VAL A 63 -10.39 -1.94 10.03
CA VAL A 63 -10.62 -0.86 11.01
C VAL A 63 -10.23 0.50 10.44
N ARG A 64 -9.13 0.60 9.68
CA ARG A 64 -8.75 1.82 8.95
C ARG A 64 -9.76 2.22 7.88
N ALA A 65 -10.42 1.26 7.24
CA ALA A 65 -11.43 1.51 6.22
C ALA A 65 -12.81 1.90 6.79
N THR A 66 -13.11 1.49 8.02
CA THR A 66 -14.50 1.51 8.55
C THR A 66 -14.66 2.39 9.78
N VAL A 67 -13.69 2.36 10.70
CA VAL A 67 -13.76 3.01 12.02
C VAL A 67 -13.02 4.34 12.00
N PHE A 68 -11.76 4.34 11.56
CA PHE A 68 -10.95 5.55 11.57
C PHE A 68 -11.37 6.67 10.60
N PRO A 69 -12.10 6.44 9.49
CA PRO A 69 -12.57 7.54 8.63
C PRO A 69 -13.49 8.51 9.40
N ALA A 70 -14.27 8.00 10.35
CA ALA A 70 -15.11 8.82 11.23
C ALA A 70 -14.29 9.78 12.12
N ALA A 71 -13.06 9.41 12.49
CA ALA A 71 -12.18 10.25 13.30
C ALA A 71 -11.48 11.36 12.49
N ILE A 72 -11.39 11.20 11.17
CA ILE A 72 -10.76 12.17 10.25
C ILE A 72 -11.77 12.94 9.40
N GLY A 73 -13.08 12.67 9.56
CA GLY A 73 -14.15 13.35 8.82
C GLY A 73 -14.36 12.86 7.39
N VAL A 74 -13.86 11.67 7.06
CA VAL A 74 -13.89 11.10 5.70
C VAL A 74 -15.02 10.08 5.56
N PRO A 75 -15.78 10.07 4.44
CA PRO A 75 -16.78 9.06 4.17
C PRO A 75 -16.15 7.67 4.06
N ARG A 76 -16.79 6.67 4.71
CA ARG A 76 -16.30 5.28 4.74
C ARG A 76 -16.11 4.69 3.34
N THR A 77 -16.97 5.05 2.40
CA THR A 77 -16.89 4.60 1.00
C THR A 77 -15.58 5.02 0.35
N THR A 78 -15.17 6.28 0.53
CA THR A 78 -13.88 6.82 0.05
C THR A 78 -12.69 6.17 0.73
N ALA A 79 -12.78 5.89 2.03
CA ALA A 79 -11.72 5.18 2.73
C ALA A 79 -11.54 3.74 2.23
N ILE A 80 -12.64 3.01 2.01
CA ILE A 80 -12.62 1.64 1.47
C ILE A 80 -12.07 1.61 0.04
N SER A 81 -12.53 2.53 -0.83
CA SER A 81 -12.03 2.61 -2.20
C SER A 81 -10.53 2.97 -2.25
N SER A 82 -10.07 3.83 -1.34
CA SER A 82 -8.64 4.17 -1.25
C SER A 82 -7.76 2.96 -0.95
N ILE A 83 -8.23 2.01 -0.13
CA ILE A 83 -7.48 0.78 0.17
C ILE A 83 -7.46 -0.15 -1.05
N LEU A 84 -8.58 -0.29 -1.75
CA LEU A 84 -8.63 -1.11 -2.97
C LEU A 84 -7.68 -0.57 -4.04
N LEU A 85 -7.71 0.74 -4.26
CA LEU A 85 -6.80 1.43 -5.19
C LEU A 85 -5.34 1.28 -4.74
N GLU A 86 -5.08 1.41 -3.44
CA GLU A 86 -3.77 1.20 -2.83
C GLU A 86 -3.22 -0.20 -3.14
N ARG A 87 -4.02 -1.25 -2.90
CA ARG A 87 -3.63 -2.64 -3.17
C ARG A 87 -3.45 -2.91 -4.65
N LEU A 88 -4.30 -2.33 -5.49
CA LEU A 88 -4.19 -2.48 -6.94
C LEU A 88 -2.89 -1.87 -7.47
N LEU A 89 -2.59 -0.63 -7.06
CA LEU A 89 -1.36 0.05 -7.44
C LEU A 89 -0.11 -0.67 -6.91
N ASP A 90 -0.15 -1.17 -5.67
CA ASP A 90 0.96 -1.96 -5.10
C ASP A 90 1.20 -3.23 -5.92
N LEU A 91 0.14 -3.94 -6.34
CA LEU A 91 0.24 -5.15 -7.17
C LEU A 91 0.74 -4.85 -8.58
N LEU A 92 0.26 -3.77 -9.19
CA LEU A 92 0.72 -3.33 -10.52
C LEU A 92 2.19 -2.89 -10.49
N THR A 93 2.60 -2.18 -9.44
CA THR A 93 4.00 -1.79 -9.25
C THR A 93 4.88 -3.01 -9.06
N LEU A 94 4.43 -3.98 -8.26
CA LEU A 94 5.13 -5.25 -8.07
C LEU A 94 5.27 -6.02 -9.38
N ALA A 95 4.19 -6.12 -10.16
CA ALA A 95 4.18 -6.76 -11.48
C ALA A 95 5.16 -6.07 -12.44
N PHE A 96 5.16 -4.74 -12.46
CA PHE A 96 6.08 -3.95 -13.27
C PHE A 96 7.54 -4.18 -12.86
N CYS A 97 7.85 -4.11 -11.56
CA CYS A 97 9.20 -4.38 -11.05
C CYS A 97 9.65 -5.81 -11.37
N LEU A 98 8.75 -6.79 -11.27
CA LEU A 98 9.03 -8.18 -11.64
C LEU A 98 9.36 -8.31 -13.13
N ALA A 99 8.57 -7.68 -14.00
CA ALA A 99 8.80 -7.68 -15.44
C ALA A 99 10.14 -7.02 -15.81
N VAL A 100 10.45 -5.85 -15.25
CA VAL A 100 11.71 -5.14 -15.46
C VAL A 100 12.90 -5.95 -14.93
N GLY A 101 12.78 -6.55 -13.75
CA GLY A 101 13.84 -7.39 -13.19
C GLY A 101 14.11 -8.62 -14.08
N ALA A 102 13.05 -9.28 -14.57
CA ALA A 102 13.17 -10.44 -15.42
C ALA A 102 13.84 -10.13 -16.77
N THR A 103 13.53 -8.98 -17.38
CA THR A 103 14.15 -8.57 -18.65
C THR A 103 15.63 -8.20 -18.48
N ILE A 104 15.99 -7.50 -17.40
CA ILE A 104 17.38 -7.10 -17.13
C ILE A 104 18.26 -8.31 -16.80
N LEU A 105 17.75 -9.26 -16.02
CA LEU A 105 18.53 -10.42 -15.55
C LEU A 105 18.69 -11.51 -16.62
N GLY A 106 17.92 -11.47 -17.72
CA GLY A 106 18.17 -12.23 -18.96
C GLY A 106 18.14 -13.77 -18.88
N GLY A 107 17.98 -14.37 -17.70
CA GLY A 107 18.09 -15.82 -17.47
C GLY A 107 17.03 -16.43 -16.55
N VAL A 108 16.01 -15.65 -16.16
CA VAL A 108 14.96 -16.13 -15.26
C VAL A 108 13.88 -16.86 -16.05
N LYS A 109 13.83 -18.19 -15.93
CA LYS A 109 12.71 -18.99 -16.45
C LYS A 109 11.54 -18.89 -15.48
N LEU A 110 10.59 -18.02 -15.79
CA LEU A 110 9.34 -17.90 -15.02
C LEU A 110 8.36 -18.99 -15.46
N PRO A 111 7.67 -19.66 -14.53
CA PRO A 111 6.62 -20.62 -14.89
C PRO A 111 5.44 -19.89 -15.56
N ALA A 112 4.79 -20.56 -16.52
CA ALA A 112 3.73 -19.94 -17.35
C ALA A 112 2.59 -19.34 -16.52
N TRP A 113 2.13 -20.03 -15.47
CA TRP A 113 1.07 -19.54 -14.59
C TRP A 113 1.39 -18.19 -13.92
N LEU A 114 2.67 -17.90 -13.66
CA LEU A 114 3.10 -16.66 -13.06
C LEU A 114 3.08 -15.52 -14.09
N VAL A 115 3.49 -15.81 -15.32
CA VAL A 115 3.43 -14.85 -16.44
C VAL A 115 1.98 -14.52 -16.76
N ASP A 116 1.13 -15.55 -16.92
CA ASP A 116 -0.29 -15.39 -17.23
C ASP A 116 -1.02 -14.63 -16.12
N GLY A 117 -0.74 -14.94 -14.86
CA GLY A 117 -1.27 -14.21 -13.72
C GLY A 117 -0.83 -12.75 -13.67
N THR A 118 0.44 -12.47 -14.00
CA THR A 118 0.98 -11.10 -14.04
C THR A 118 0.35 -10.30 -15.19
N VAL A 119 0.23 -10.90 -16.38
CA VAL A 119 -0.41 -10.26 -17.54
C VAL A 119 -1.88 -9.97 -17.26
N LEU A 120 -2.62 -10.94 -16.72
CA LEU A 120 -4.02 -10.76 -16.33
C LEU A 120 -4.18 -9.61 -15.32
N LEU A 121 -3.34 -9.58 -14.29
CA LEU A 121 -3.37 -8.54 -13.27
C LEU A 121 -3.09 -7.15 -13.86
N VAL A 122 -2.12 -7.03 -14.78
CA VAL A 122 -1.79 -5.76 -15.44
C VAL A 122 -2.93 -5.30 -16.35
N VAL A 123 -3.51 -6.20 -17.14
CA VAL A 123 -4.61 -5.85 -18.05
C VAL A 123 -5.86 -5.45 -17.29
N VAL A 124 -6.32 -6.30 -16.37
CA VAL A 124 -7.54 -6.04 -15.58
C VAL A 124 -7.34 -4.82 -14.68
N GLY A 125 -6.19 -4.72 -14.01
CA GLY A 125 -5.88 -3.59 -13.15
C GLY A 125 -5.76 -2.27 -13.90
N GLY A 126 -5.14 -2.29 -15.09
CA GLY A 126 -5.09 -1.13 -15.98
C GLY A 126 -6.47 -0.68 -16.43
N LEU A 127 -7.35 -1.61 -16.82
CA LEU A 127 -8.73 -1.30 -17.20
C LEU A 127 -9.53 -0.69 -16.02
N ILE A 128 -9.38 -1.23 -14.82
CA ILE A 128 -10.02 -0.67 -13.62
C ILE A 128 -9.53 0.76 -13.37
N LEU A 129 -8.23 1.03 -13.50
CA LEU A 129 -7.68 2.37 -13.33
C LEU A 129 -8.17 3.37 -14.37
N LEU A 130 -8.41 2.93 -15.61
CA LEU A 130 -8.95 3.80 -16.67
C LEU A 130 -10.44 4.10 -16.50
N ALA A 131 -11.17 3.28 -15.74
CA ALA A 131 -12.60 3.44 -15.50
C ALA A 131 -12.93 4.34 -14.29
N VAL A 132 -11.94 4.66 -13.45
CA VAL A 132 -12.06 5.51 -12.24
C VAL A 132 -11.62 6.92 -12.56
#